data_AF-A0A3S1DD18-F1
#
_entry.id   AF-A0A3S1DD18-F1
#
_cell.length_a   1.000
_cell.length_b   1.000
_cell.length_c   1.000
_cell.angle_alpha   90.00
_cell.angle_beta   90.00
_cell.angle_gamma   90.00
#
_symmetry.space_group_name_H-M   'P 1'
#
loop_
_entity.id
_entity.type
_entity.pdbx_description
1 polymer ?
#
loop_
_entity_poly.entity_id
_entity_poly.type
_entity_poly.pdbx_seq_one_letter_code
_entity_poly.pdbx_strand_id
1 'polypeptide(L)'
;MINKQQITVQIPSDAAEAQTKQVTFEEFAAWRPENGRYELHDGVIVEMAQPLGGHELVTGFLARKVTVAFDFLNLPYFIPRKVLVKPTENQSGYEPDVLVINEKIW
;
A
#
# COMPACT_ATOMS: atom_id res chain seq x y z
N MET A 1 10.52 -0.56 -25.23
CA MET A 1 9.36 -1.46 -25.06
C MET A 1 9.81 -2.61 -24.18
N ILE A 2 9.46 -2.60 -22.89
CA ILE A 2 9.87 -3.66 -21.96
C ILE A 2 8.90 -4.83 -22.14
N ASN A 3 9.46 -6.01 -22.37
CA ASN A 3 8.74 -7.22 -22.74
C ASN A 3 7.91 -7.74 -21.56
N LYS A 4 6.58 -7.85 -21.73
CA LYS A 4 5.64 -8.32 -20.69
C LYS A 4 5.95 -9.74 -20.18
N GLN A 5 6.82 -10.49 -20.84
CA GLN A 5 7.25 -11.83 -20.42
C GLN A 5 8.38 -11.84 -19.38
N GLN A 6 9.03 -10.71 -19.08
CA GLN A 6 10.12 -10.65 -18.09
C GLN A 6 9.69 -10.35 -16.65
N ILE A 7 8.39 -10.05 -16.42
CA ILE A 7 7.84 -9.85 -15.07
C ILE A 7 6.92 -11.04 -14.74
N THR A 8 7.49 -12.25 -14.77
CA THR A 8 6.91 -13.35 -13.99
C THR A 8 7.52 -13.21 -12.60
N VAL A 9 6.90 -12.41 -11.73
CA VAL A 9 7.21 -12.41 -10.30
C VAL A 9 6.74 -13.77 -9.80
N GLN A 10 7.67 -14.71 -9.67
CA GLN A 10 7.41 -15.94 -8.93
C GLN A 10 7.13 -15.54 -7.49
N ILE A 11 5.86 -15.53 -7.11
CA ILE A 11 5.44 -15.47 -5.71
C ILE A 11 6.04 -16.72 -5.07
N PRO A 12 7.00 -16.62 -4.13
CA PRO A 12 7.63 -17.81 -3.57
C PRO A 12 6.62 -18.51 -2.65
N SER A 13 6.10 -19.65 -3.09
CA SER A 13 5.58 -20.66 -2.18
C SER A 13 6.78 -21.42 -1.61
N ASP A 14 6.91 -21.36 -0.29
CA ASP A 14 7.85 -22.09 0.57
C ASP A 14 9.29 -21.57 0.69
N ALA A 15 9.72 -21.59 1.95
CA ALA A 15 10.96 -21.07 2.48
C ALA A 15 12.18 -21.80 1.92
N ALA A 16 12.94 -21.12 1.06
CA ALA A 16 14.37 -21.37 0.85
C ALA A 16 15.00 -20.11 0.23
N GLU A 17 16.17 -19.72 0.74
CA GLU A 17 16.95 -18.55 0.35
C GLU A 17 17.34 -18.57 -1.14
N ALA A 18 16.47 -18.06 -2.00
CA ALA A 18 16.83 -17.57 -3.32
C ALA A 18 17.10 -16.07 -3.19
N GLN A 19 18.23 -15.57 -3.72
CA GLN A 19 18.46 -14.13 -3.88
C GLN A 19 17.29 -13.55 -4.68
N THR A 20 16.32 -12.99 -3.96
CA THR A 20 15.12 -12.41 -4.51
C THR A 20 15.57 -11.17 -5.26
N LYS A 21 15.36 -11.14 -6.58
CA LYS A 21 15.60 -9.94 -7.36
C LYS A 21 14.78 -8.82 -6.72
N GLN A 22 15.45 -7.85 -6.11
CA GLN A 22 14.79 -6.72 -5.46
C GLN A 22 14.07 -5.91 -6.53
N VAL A 23 12.76 -5.77 -6.37
CA VAL A 23 11.88 -5.01 -7.24
C VAL A 23 11.91 -3.55 -6.80
N THR A 24 12.05 -2.62 -7.73
CA THR A 24 11.95 -1.19 -7.38
C THR A 24 10.50 -0.79 -7.16
N PHE A 25 10.28 0.31 -6.43
CA PHE A 25 8.93 0.85 -6.26
C PHE A 25 8.25 1.13 -7.59
N GLU A 26 8.97 1.68 -8.57
CA GLU A 26 8.44 2.03 -9.88
C GLU A 26 8.04 0.78 -10.69
N GLU A 27 8.85 -0.28 -10.62
CA GLU A 27 8.53 -1.57 -11.24
C GLU A 27 7.28 -2.20 -10.60
N PHE A 28 7.20 -2.17 -9.26
CA PHE A 28 6.05 -2.66 -8.52
C PHE A 28 4.78 -1.87 -8.84
N ALA A 29 4.84 -0.55 -8.84
CA ALA A 29 3.70 0.31 -9.14
C ALA A 29 3.15 0.09 -10.57
N ALA A 30 4.04 -0.20 -11.53
CA ALA A 30 3.64 -0.52 -12.91
C ALA A 30 3.07 -1.94 -13.05
N TRP A 31 3.51 -2.89 -12.21
CA TRP A 31 3.06 -4.28 -12.23
C TRP A 31 1.78 -4.53 -11.43
N ARG A 32 1.56 -3.79 -10.33
CA ARG A 32 0.55 -4.10 -9.31
C ARG A 32 -0.85 -4.32 -9.93
N PRO A 33 -1.42 -5.53 -9.82
CA PRO A 33 -2.73 -5.84 -10.38
C PRO A 33 -3.84 -5.13 -9.61
N GLU A 34 -4.95 -4.83 -10.30
CA GLU A 34 -6.14 -4.22 -9.68
C GLU A 34 -6.89 -5.20 -8.75
N ASN A 35 -6.86 -6.48 -9.10
CA ASN A 35 -7.49 -7.57 -8.36
C ASN A 35 -6.50 -8.14 -7.34
N GLY A 36 -6.49 -7.57 -6.14
CA GLY A 36 -5.60 -8.01 -5.07
C GLY A 36 -5.11 -6.85 -4.23
N ARG A 37 -4.57 -7.18 -3.05
CA ARG A 37 -3.86 -6.23 -2.19
C ARG A 37 -2.43 -6.74 -2.10
N TYR A 38 -1.50 -5.89 -2.51
CA TYR A 38 -0.08 -6.21 -2.54
C TYR A 38 0.67 -5.02 -2.00
N GLU A 39 1.74 -5.30 -1.27
CA GLU A 39 2.70 -4.33 -0.76
C GLU A 39 4.11 -4.70 -1.23
N LEU A 40 5.01 -3.73 -1.18
CA LEU A 40 6.43 -3.92 -1.44
C LEU A 40 7.18 -3.67 -0.14
N HIS A 41 7.83 -4.70 0.41
CA HIS A 41 8.60 -4.63 1.65
C HIS A 41 10.08 -4.75 1.28
N ASP A 42 10.79 -3.62 1.25
CA ASP A 42 12.21 -3.53 0.89
C ASP A 42 12.59 -4.29 -0.40
N GLY A 43 11.76 -4.11 -1.43
CA GLY A 43 11.96 -4.74 -2.73
C GLY A 43 11.38 -6.16 -2.86
N VAL A 44 10.72 -6.67 -1.83
CA VAL A 44 10.00 -7.96 -1.83
C VAL A 44 8.50 -7.73 -1.94
N ILE A 45 7.86 -8.32 -2.97
CA ILE A 45 6.41 -8.22 -3.14
C ILE A 45 5.73 -9.16 -2.16
N VAL A 46 4.80 -8.62 -1.37
CA VAL A 46 4.02 -9.35 -0.38
C VAL A 46 2.54 -9.26 -0.75
N GLU A 47 1.89 -10.41 -0.89
CA GLU A 47 0.43 -10.47 -1.02
C GLU A 47 -0.22 -10.27 0.35
N MET A 48 -1.15 -9.33 0.41
CA MET A 48 -1.91 -9.02 1.61
C MET A 48 -3.31 -9.62 1.48
N ALA A 49 -3.82 -10.18 2.58
CA ALA A 49 -5.20 -10.64 2.62
C ALA A 49 -6.17 -9.49 2.30
N GLN A 50 -7.22 -9.80 1.54
CA GLN A 50 -8.30 -8.85 1.32
C GLN A 50 -8.97 -8.53 2.66
N PRO A 51 -9.18 -7.25 2.98
CA PRO A 51 -9.91 -6.88 4.19
C PRO A 51 -11.33 -7.44 4.10
N LEU A 52 -11.74 -8.14 5.16
CA LEU A 52 -13.08 -8.72 5.29
C LEU A 52 -13.90 -7.90 6.29
N GLY A 53 -15.22 -8.14 6.34
CA GLY A 53 -16.20 -7.25 6.98
C GLY A 53 -15.81 -6.69 8.37
N GLY A 54 -15.21 -7.48 9.26
CA GLY A 54 -14.76 -6.99 10.56
C GLY A 54 -13.63 -5.94 10.48
N HIS A 55 -12.65 -6.16 9.60
CA HIS A 55 -11.55 -5.20 9.36
C HIS A 55 -12.10 -3.90 8.74
N GLU A 56 -13.00 -4.01 7.76
CA GLU A 56 -13.67 -2.86 7.14
C GLU A 56 -14.50 -2.04 8.15
N LEU A 57 -15.21 -2.71 9.08
CA LEU A 57 -15.97 -2.03 10.13
C LEU A 57 -15.07 -1.20 11.05
N VAL A 58 -13.91 -1.74 11.44
CA VAL A 58 -12.94 -1.04 12.30
C VAL A 58 -12.33 0.15 11.56
N THR A 59 -11.84 -0.08 10.35
CA THR A 59 -11.21 0.94 9.51
C THR A 59 -12.19 2.08 9.19
N GLY A 60 -13.42 1.75 8.80
CA GLY A 60 -14.47 2.75 8.56
C GLY A 60 -14.90 3.51 9.81
N PHE A 61 -14.95 2.84 10.97
CA PHE A 61 -15.22 3.51 12.25
C PHE A 61 -14.14 4.54 12.58
N LEU A 62 -12.86 4.17 12.46
CA LEU A 62 -11.72 5.05 12.71
C LEU A 62 -11.72 6.23 11.77
N ALA A 63 -11.82 5.99 10.46
CA ALA A 63 -11.87 7.04 9.44
C ALA A 63 -12.97 8.05 9.76
N ARG A 64 -14.20 7.58 10.03
CA ARG A 64 -15.33 8.45 10.39
C ARG A 64 -15.05 9.31 11.63
N LYS A 65 -14.53 8.71 12.70
CA LYS A 65 -14.30 9.44 13.96
C LYS A 65 -13.20 10.48 13.82
N VAL A 66 -12.14 10.14 13.11
CA VAL A 66 -11.00 11.01 12.89
C VAL A 66 -11.37 12.17 11.94
N THR A 67 -12.06 11.89 10.83
CA THR A 67 -12.52 12.94 9.91
C THR A 67 -13.44 13.97 10.59
N VAL A 68 -14.40 13.51 11.43
CA VAL A 68 -15.24 14.43 12.20
C VAL A 68 -14.41 15.33 13.14
N ALA A 69 -13.32 14.79 13.71
CA ALA A 69 -12.43 15.58 14.55
C ALA A 69 -11.63 16.63 13.74
N PHE A 70 -11.28 16.34 12.48
CA PHE A 70 -10.63 17.32 11.60
C PHE A 70 -11.54 18.53 11.38
N ASP A 71 -12.80 18.29 11.01
CA ASP A 71 -13.78 19.35 10.79
C ASP A 71 -14.04 20.15 12.06
N PHE A 72 -14.24 19.46 13.19
CA PHE A 72 -14.50 20.11 14.48
C PHE A 72 -13.35 21.01 14.94
N LEU A 73 -12.11 20.59 14.71
CA LEU A 73 -10.91 21.33 15.10
C LEU A 73 -10.40 22.28 14.00
N ASN A 74 -11.07 22.37 12.86
CA ASN A 74 -10.64 23.13 11.68
C ASN A 74 -9.20 22.78 11.24
N LEU A 75 -8.87 21.49 11.25
CA LEU A 75 -7.56 20.97 10.84
C LEU A 75 -7.57 20.67 9.35
N PRO A 76 -6.52 21.04 8.60
CA PRO A 76 -6.43 20.83 7.15
C PRO A 76 -5.95 19.39 6.86
N TYR A 77 -6.65 18.40 7.40
CA TYR A 77 -6.30 17.00 7.30
C TYR A 77 -7.37 16.21 6.54
N PHE A 78 -6.94 15.23 5.76
CA PHE A 78 -7.85 14.30 5.09
C PHE A 78 -7.32 12.87 5.12
N ILE A 79 -8.24 11.92 4.87
CA ILE A 79 -7.94 10.50 4.74
C ILE A 79 -8.22 10.09 3.28
N PRO A 80 -7.20 9.73 2.47
CA PRO A 80 -7.41 9.26 1.12
C PRO A 80 -8.04 7.86 1.14
N ARG A 81 -8.88 7.57 0.14
CA ARG A 81 -9.60 6.29 0.07
C ARG A 81 -8.71 5.10 -0.29
N LYS A 82 -7.77 5.27 -1.21
CA LYS A 82 -6.85 4.22 -1.68
C LYS A 82 -5.59 4.87 -2.20
N VAL A 83 -4.45 4.59 -1.59
CA VAL A 83 -3.16 5.19 -1.94
C VAL A 83 -2.04 4.18 -1.68
N LEU A 84 -1.03 4.21 -2.55
CA LEU A 84 0.22 3.50 -2.32
C LEU A 84 1.26 4.51 -1.83
N VAL A 85 1.85 4.25 -0.65
CA VAL A 85 2.80 5.14 0.00
C VAL A 85 4.22 4.60 -0.17
N LYS A 86 5.11 5.41 -0.74
CA LYS A 86 6.55 5.14 -0.82
C LYS A 86 7.29 5.89 0.29
N PRO A 87 7.88 5.21 1.28
CA PRO A 87 8.82 5.85 2.21
C PRO A 87 10.06 6.38 1.48
N THR A 88 10.70 7.40 2.02
CA THR A 88 11.88 8.01 1.39
C THR A 88 13.14 7.16 1.54
N GLU A 89 13.19 6.28 2.54
CA GLU A 89 14.41 5.57 2.94
C GLU A 89 14.69 4.32 2.11
N ASN A 90 13.67 3.74 1.46
CA ASN A 90 13.79 2.42 0.84
C ASN A 90 12.88 2.27 -0.40
N GLN A 91 12.88 1.05 -0.96
CA GLN A 91 12.02 0.70 -2.09
C GLN A 91 10.63 0.23 -1.65
N SER A 92 10.22 0.46 -0.40
CA SER A 92 8.94 -0.06 0.06
C SER A 92 7.74 0.69 -0.54
N GLY A 93 6.59 0.03 -0.56
CA GLY A 93 5.32 0.54 -1.05
C GLY A 93 4.18 -0.05 -0.24
N TYR A 94 3.55 0.75 0.61
CA TYR A 94 2.52 0.29 1.55
C TYR A 94 1.13 0.80 1.15
N GLU A 95 0.10 -0.01 1.42
CA GLU A 95 -1.30 0.38 1.26
C GLU A 95 -1.93 0.39 2.65
N PRO A 96 -1.80 1.50 3.42
CA PRO A 96 -2.24 1.55 4.81
C PRO A 96 -3.76 1.44 4.93
N ASP A 97 -4.24 0.91 6.07
CA ASP A 97 -5.67 0.87 6.37
C ASP A 97 -6.24 2.29 6.60
N VAL A 98 -5.48 3.16 7.27
CA VAL A 98 -5.81 4.58 7.46
C VAL A 98 -4.54 5.41 7.29
N LEU A 99 -4.56 6.35 6.35
CA LEU A 99 -3.52 7.37 6.19
C LEU A 99 -4.11 8.74 6.48
N VAL A 100 -3.44 9.55 7.30
CA VAL A 100 -3.82 10.95 7.52
C VAL A 100 -2.80 11.84 6.83
N ILE A 101 -3.27 12.73 5.97
CA ILE A 101 -2.44 13.65 5.21
C ILE A 101 -2.76 15.08 5.62
N ASN A 102 -1.71 15.90 5.72
CA ASN A 102 -1.85 17.34 5.79
C ASN A 102 -2.00 17.95 4.40
N GLU A 103 -3.19 18.49 4.10
CA GLU A 103 -3.52 19.13 2.83
C GLU A 103 -2.57 20.27 2.46
N LYS A 104 -1.95 20.92 3.46
CA LYS A 104 -1.04 22.05 3.23
C LYS A 104 0.37 21.64 2.79
N ILE A 105 0.72 20.36 2.93
CA ILE A 105 2.08 19.85 2.65
C ILE A 105 2.06 18.87 1.47
N TRP A 106 0.87 18.42 1.06
CA TRP A 106 0.70 17.59 -0.13
C TRP A 106 0.80 18.40 -1.42
#